data_AF-A0A7H4NX60-F1
#
_entry.id   AF-A0A7H4NX60-F1
#
_cell.length_a   1.000
_cell.length_b   1.000
_cell.length_c   1.000
_cell.angle_alpha   90.00
_cell.angle_beta   90.00
_cell.angle_gamma   90.00
#
_symmetry.space_group_name_H-M   'P 1'
#
loop_
_entity.id
_entity.type
_entity.pdbx_description
1 polymer ?
#
loop_
_entity_poly.entity_id
_entity_poly.type
_entity_poly.pdbx_seq_one_letter_code
_entity_poly.pdbx_strand_id
1 'polypeptide(L)'
;MKIVIALDSFKGSCSAQAACAAVARGLRRVDEALELVEMPVSDGGEGLLSTLAESPQLKGARWQQQPLYLALRPRRTGRVSDPARRAGHY
;
A
#
# COMPACT_ATOMS: atom_id res chain seq x y z
N MET A 1 18.77 -20.71 5.94
CA MET A 1 17.34 -20.86 6.32
C MET A 1 16.62 -19.61 5.90
N LYS A 2 15.34 -19.71 5.49
CA LYS A 2 14.52 -18.55 5.12
C LYS A 2 13.50 -18.23 6.21
N ILE A 3 13.39 -16.97 6.59
CA ILE A 3 12.50 -16.48 7.65
C ILE A 3 11.63 -15.36 7.08
N VAL A 4 10.32 -15.47 7.26
CA VAL A 4 9.38 -14.38 6.98
C VAL A 4 9.08 -13.65 8.28
N ILE A 5 9.30 -12.34 8.29
CA ILE A 5 9.03 -11.46 9.42
C ILE A 5 7.74 -10.71 9.09
N ALA A 6 6.63 -11.18 9.65
CA ALA A 6 5.30 -10.62 9.41
C ALA A 6 4.70 -10.07 10.70
N LEU A 7 4.95 -8.78 10.96
CA LEU A 7 4.50 -8.10 12.17
C LEU A 7 3.50 -6.99 11.85
N ASP A 8 2.57 -6.77 12.76
CA ASP A 8 1.72 -5.58 12.80
C ASP A 8 2.41 -4.46 13.62
N SER A 9 1.84 -3.27 13.55
CA SER A 9 2.21 -2.12 14.34
C SER A 9 2.04 -2.36 15.84
N PHE A 10 2.93 -1.75 16.61
CA PHE A 10 2.88 -1.74 18.05
C PHE A 10 2.20 -0.43 18.44
N LYS A 11 0.91 -0.49 18.76
CA LYS A 11 0.07 0.71 18.96
C LYS A 11 0.70 1.69 19.95
N GLY A 12 0.85 2.94 19.52
CA GLY A 12 1.48 4.00 20.31
C GLY A 12 3.01 3.92 20.42
N SER A 13 3.66 2.98 19.71
CA SER A 13 5.10 2.78 19.76
C SER A 13 5.74 2.85 18.37
N CYS A 14 5.52 1.85 17.50
CA CYS A 14 6.16 1.79 16.19
C CYS A 14 5.27 1.19 15.12
N SER A 15 5.55 1.53 13.85
CA SER A 15 4.84 0.98 12.70
C SER A 15 5.22 -0.49 12.47
N ALA A 16 4.36 -1.23 11.75
CA ALA A 16 4.61 -2.60 11.31
C ALA A 16 5.98 -2.74 10.60
N GLN A 17 6.31 -1.77 9.74
CA GLN A 17 7.59 -1.71 9.02
C GLN A 17 8.78 -1.54 9.96
N ALA A 18 8.68 -0.62 10.92
CA ALA A 18 9.74 -0.39 11.89
C ALA A 18 9.97 -1.62 12.78
N ALA A 19 8.89 -2.32 13.15
CA ALA A 19 8.97 -3.58 13.89
C ALA A 19 9.66 -4.68 13.07
N CYS A 20 9.25 -4.89 11.82
CA CYS A 20 9.88 -5.87 10.91
C CYS A 20 11.38 -5.60 10.74
N ALA A 21 11.74 -4.34 10.47
CA ALA A 21 13.13 -3.94 10.30
C ALA A 21 13.96 -4.12 11.58
N ALA A 22 13.37 -3.87 12.77
CA ALA A 22 14.05 -4.07 14.03
C ALA A 22 14.37 -5.55 14.29
N VAL A 23 13.41 -6.45 14.03
CA VAL A 23 13.63 -7.90 14.12
C VAL A 23 14.65 -8.36 13.08
N ALA A 24 14.55 -7.89 11.84
CA ALA A 24 15.50 -8.24 10.78
C ALA A 24 16.94 -7.84 11.15
N ARG A 25 17.13 -6.62 11.67
CA ARG A 25 18.43 -6.18 12.20
C ARG A 25 18.91 -7.05 13.36
N GLY A 26 18.01 -7.52 14.22
CA GLY A 26 18.33 -8.44 15.31
C GLY A 26 18.84 -9.79 14.82
N LEU A 27 18.12 -10.39 13.86
CA LEU A 27 18.46 -11.69 13.28
C LEU A 27 19.78 -11.65 12.51
N ARG A 28 20.04 -10.59 11.73
CA ARG A 28 21.31 -10.43 10.99
C ARG A 28 22.54 -10.38 11.91
N ARG A 29 22.40 -9.83 13.13
CA ARG A 29 23.49 -9.85 14.13
C ARG A 29 23.85 -11.26 14.61
N VAL A 30 22.92 -12.22 14.51
CA VAL A 30 23.16 -13.61 14.91
C VAL A 30 23.74 -14.41 13.75
N ASP A 31 23.17 -14.24 12.55
CA ASP A 31 23.63 -14.91 11.34
C ASP A 31 23.27 -14.09 10.09
N GLU A 32 24.29 -13.60 9.40
CA GLU A 32 24.15 -12.83 8.15
C GLU A 32 23.73 -13.70 6.95
N ALA A 33 23.85 -15.03 7.05
CA ALA A 33 23.44 -15.96 5.99
C ALA A 33 21.93 -16.25 6.01
N LEU A 34 21.17 -15.71 6.97
CA LEU A 34 19.72 -15.85 7.00
C LEU A 34 19.07 -15.09 5.85
N GLU A 35 18.23 -15.78 5.08
CA GLU A 35 17.39 -15.13 4.08
C GLU A 35 16.15 -14.57 4.77
N LEU A 36 16.08 -13.25 4.92
CA LEU A 36 15.00 -12.56 5.63
C LEU A 36 14.06 -11.86 4.65
N VAL A 37 12.77 -12.11 4.80
CA VAL A 37 11.70 -11.41 4.06
C VAL A 37 10.89 -10.60 5.04
N GLU A 38 10.96 -9.28 4.93
CA GLU A 38 10.16 -8.34 5.72
C GLU A 38 8.79 -8.18 5.04
N MET A 39 7.72 -8.47 5.77
CA MET A 39 6.33 -8.43 5.29
C MET A 39 5.43 -7.76 6.33
N PRO A 40 5.42 -6.42 6.40
CA PRO A 40 4.52 -5.71 7.31
C PRO A 40 3.07 -6.11 7.03
N VAL A 41 2.30 -6.30 8.09
CA VAL A 41 0.88 -6.65 7.99
C VAL A 41 0.04 -5.67 8.80
N SER A 42 -1.25 -5.63 8.51
CA SER A 42 -2.24 -4.89 9.29
C SER A 42 -3.57 -5.64 9.24
N ASP A 43 -4.33 -5.59 10.33
CA ASP A 43 -5.66 -6.18 10.46
C ASP A 43 -6.80 -5.36 9.84
N GLY A 44 -6.48 -4.19 9.27
CA GLY A 44 -7.44 -3.25 8.70
C GLY A 44 -7.67 -1.99 9.55
N GLY A 45 -6.99 -1.86 10.69
CA GLY A 45 -6.99 -0.65 11.50
C GLY A 45 -6.26 0.54 10.88
N GLU A 46 -5.87 1.51 11.73
CA GLU A 46 -5.23 2.76 11.33
C GLU A 46 -3.93 2.57 10.50
N GLY A 47 -3.22 1.46 10.73
CA GLY A 47 -1.97 1.10 10.05
C GLY A 47 -2.14 0.46 8.66
N LEU A 48 -3.37 0.23 8.18
CA LEU A 48 -3.61 -0.45 6.91
C LEU A 48 -3.02 0.34 5.73
N LEU A 49 -3.27 1.64 5.66
CA LEU A 49 -2.84 2.46 4.53
C LEU A 49 -1.32 2.54 4.42
N SER A 50 -0.60 2.66 5.55
CA SER A 50 0.87 2.65 5.56
C SER A 50 1.41 1.29 5.10
N THR A 51 0.83 0.20 5.60
CA THR A 51 1.20 -1.17 5.20
C THR A 51 1.00 -1.39 3.71
N LEU A 52 -0.12 -0.94 3.15
CA LEU A 52 -0.40 -1.03 1.71
C LEU A 52 0.52 -0.13 0.89
N ALA A 53 0.86 1.07 1.37
CA ALA A 53 1.76 1.98 0.65
C ALA A 53 3.17 1.39 0.46
N GLU A 54 3.60 0.52 1.36
CA GLU A 54 4.90 -0.16 1.30
C GLU A 54 4.86 -1.46 0.48
N SER A 55 3.66 -1.92 0.08
CA SER A 55 3.50 -3.12 -0.73
C SER A 55 4.14 -2.95 -2.12
N PRO A 56 5.07 -3.84 -2.52
CA PRO A 56 5.65 -3.83 -3.87
C PRO A 56 4.62 -4.00 -4.98
N GLN A 57 3.51 -4.68 -4.71
CA GLN A 57 2.42 -4.92 -5.65
C GLN A 57 1.61 -3.64 -5.94
N LEU A 58 1.70 -2.64 -5.07
CA LEU A 58 0.95 -1.38 -5.15
C LEU A 58 1.80 -0.18 -5.58
N LYS A 59 3.01 -0.40 -6.15
CA LYS A 59 3.90 0.68 -6.62
C LYS A 59 3.27 1.68 -7.62
N GLY A 60 2.21 1.28 -8.32
CA GLY A 60 1.44 2.14 -9.23
C GLY A 60 0.10 2.63 -8.69
N ALA A 61 -0.23 2.32 -7.42
CA ALA A 61 -1.49 2.70 -6.83
C ALA A 61 -1.57 4.22 -6.66
N ARG A 62 -2.75 4.78 -6.96
CA ARG A 62 -3.03 6.19 -6.71
C ARG A 62 -3.90 6.32 -5.47
N TRP A 63 -3.35 6.96 -4.45
CA TRP A 63 -4.10 7.33 -3.26
C TRP A 63 -4.97 8.55 -3.57
N GLN A 64 -6.25 8.46 -3.23
CA GLN A 64 -7.17 9.57 -3.39
C GLN A 64 -7.93 9.79 -2.08
N GLN A 65 -7.75 10.96 -1.48
CA GLN A 65 -8.61 11.44 -0.41
C GLN A 65 -9.74 12.25 -1.02
N GLN A 66 -10.98 11.92 -0.68
CA GLN A 66 -12.15 12.69 -1.10
C GLN A 66 -12.99 13.05 0.14
N PRO A 67 -13.54 14.28 0.21
CA PRO A 67 -14.56 14.60 1.18
C PRO A 67 -15.73 13.62 1.11
N LEU A 68 -16.18 13.12 2.26
CA LEU A 68 -17.20 12.08 2.34
C LEU A 68 -18.50 12.46 1.61
N TYR A 69 -18.90 13.73 1.65
CA TYR A 69 -20.10 14.21 0.97
C TYR A 69 -20.03 14.10 -0.56
N LEU A 70 -18.83 14.02 -1.15
CA LEU A 70 -18.63 13.78 -2.58
C LEU A 70 -18.66 12.31 -2.94
N ALA A 71 -18.21 11.43 -2.04
CA ALA A 71 -18.22 9.97 -2.27
C ALA A 71 -19.65 9.40 -2.40
N LEU A 72 -20.64 10.07 -1.82
CA LEU A 72 -22.05 9.71 -1.90
C LEU A 72 -22.77 10.21 -3.16
N ARG A 73 -22.12 11.03 -4.01
CA ARG A 73 -22.71 11.45 -5.27
C ARG A 73 -22.49 10.39 -6.35
N PRO A 74 -23.52 10.04 -7.13
CA PRO A 74 -23.36 9.11 -8.24
C PRO A 74 -22.27 9.63 -9.18
N ARG A 75 -21.27 8.78 -9.49
CA ARG A 75 -20.22 9.12 -10.46
C ARG A 75 -20.90 9.54 -11.75
N ARG A 76 -20.75 10.81 -12.16
CA ARG A 76 -21.02 11.20 -13.55
C ARG A 76 -19.98 10.48 -14.40
N THR A 77 -20.38 9.39 -15.03
CA THR A 77 -19.64 8.78 -16.13
C THR A 77 -19.64 9.77 -17.29
N GLY A 78 -18.68 10.69 -17.29
CA GLY A 78 -18.35 11.44 -18.48
C GLY A 78 -17.88 10.44 -19.54
N ARG A 79 -18.66 10.29 -20.62
CA ARG A 79 -18.14 9.68 -21.85
C ARG A 79 -16.85 10.40 -22.17
N VAL A 80 -15.76 9.64 -22.27
CA VAL A 80 -14.58 10.09 -23.01
C VAL A 80 -15.09 10.40 -24.42
N SER A 81 -15.18 11.68 -24.75
CA SER A 81 -15.47 12.12 -26.10
C SER A 81 -14.28 11.72 -26.96
N ASP A 82 -14.49 10.67 -27.75
CA ASP A 82 -13.60 10.23 -28.82
C ASP A 82 -13.27 11.42 -29.75
N PRO A 83 -11.99 11.81 -29.91
CA PRO A 83 -11.60 12.90 -30.79
C PRO A 83 -11.78 12.59 -32.29
N ALA A 84 -12.21 11.38 -32.68
CA ALA A 84 -12.31 10.97 -34.09
C ALA A 84 -13.59 11.44 -34.84
N ARG A 85 -14.49 12.23 -34.24
CA ARG A 85 -15.74 12.69 -34.90
C ARG A 85 -15.67 14.06 -35.59
N ARG A 86 -14.50 14.45 -36.12
CA ARG A 86 -14.37 15.59 -37.06
C ARG A 86 -13.89 15.11 -38.43
N ALA A 87 -14.80 14.53 -39.21
CA ALA A 87 -14.77 14.56 -40.68
C ALA A 87 -16.08 13.97 -41.22
N GLY A 88 -16.84 14.75 -42.00
CA GLY A 88 -17.86 14.23 -42.91
C GLY A 88 -19.24 14.88 -42.79
N HIS A 89 -19.57 15.67 -43.81
CA HIS A 89 -20.91 16.00 -44.33
C HIS A 89 -21.77 16.94 -43.45
N TYR A 90 -22.25 18.11 -43.89
CA TYR A 90 -22.46 18.74 -45.20
C TYR A 90 -22.07 20.23 -45.14
#